data_AF-A0A972X9Y5-F1
#
_entry.id   AF-A0A972X9Y5-F1
#
_cell.length_a   1.000
_cell.length_b   1.000
_cell.length_c   1.000
_cell.angle_alpha   90.00
_cell.angle_beta   90.00
_cell.angle_gamma   90.00
#
_symmetry.space_group_name_H-M   'P 1'
#
loop_
_entity.id
_entity.type
_entity.pdbx_description
1 polymer ?
#
loop_
_entity_poly.entity_id
_entity_poly.type
_entity_poly.pdbx_seq_one_letter_code
_entity_poly.pdbx_strand_id
1 'polypeptide(L)' 'MVSLTTIYEGGLRCRATHGPSGTTLITDAPVDNHGKGESFSPTDLVATALGACMMTIMGIVAERH' A
#
# COMPACT_ATOMS: atom_id res chain seq x y z
N MET A 1 -8.63 15.02 -5.05
CA MET A 1 -7.94 14.11 -4.12
C MET A 1 -8.96 13.09 -3.64
N VAL A 2 -8.63 11.80 -3.63
CA VAL A 2 -9.56 10.73 -3.23
C VAL A 2 -9.56 10.56 -1.72
N SER A 3 -10.70 10.13 -1.15
CA SER A 3 -10.77 9.83 0.28
C SER A 3 -10.10 8.49 0.59
N LEU A 4 -9.25 8.48 1.62
CA LEU A 4 -8.60 7.29 2.17
C LEU A 4 -8.87 7.25 3.67
N THR A 5 -9.29 6.11 4.18
CA THR A 5 -9.51 5.90 5.62
C THR A 5 -8.58 4.83 6.12
N THR A 6 -7.79 5.13 7.15
CA THR A 6 -6.87 4.18 7.76
C THR A 6 -7.28 3.93 9.21
N ILE A 7 -7.37 2.66 9.58
CA ILE A 7 -7.71 2.20 10.93
C ILE A 7 -6.55 1.37 11.47
N TYR A 8 -6.11 1.69 12.68
CA TYR A 8 -5.19 0.84 13.44
C TYR A 8 -5.99 -0.28 14.10
N GLU A 9 -5.71 -1.53 13.72
CA GLU A 9 -6.46 -2.70 14.21
C GLU A 9 -5.82 -3.34 15.46
N GLY A 10 -4.72 -2.76 15.96
CA GLY A 10 -3.93 -3.35 17.04
C GLY A 10 -2.92 -4.38 16.53
N GLY A 11 -2.00 -4.81 17.40
CA GLY A 11 -0.96 -5.77 17.04
C GLY A 11 -0.05 -5.30 15.90
N LEU A 12 0.21 -3.98 15.83
CA LEU A 12 1.02 -3.34 14.80
C LEU A 12 0.49 -3.53 13.36
N ARG A 13 -0.83 -3.73 13.22
CA ARG A 13 -1.56 -3.83 11.94
C ARG A 13 -2.37 -2.56 11.64
N CYS A 14 -2.37 -2.14 10.39
CA CYS A 14 -3.25 -1.11 9.85
C CYS A 14 -4.06 -1.63 8.66
N ARG A 15 -5.31 -1.17 8.54
CA ARG A 15 -6.15 -1.31 7.34
C ARG A 15 -6.43 0.05 6.73
N ALA A 16 -6.05 0.24 5.47
CA ALA A 16 -6.40 1.41 4.69
C ALA A 16 -7.46 1.06 3.65
N THR A 17 -8.52 1.86 3.52
CA THR A 17 -9.59 1.70 2.53
C THR A 17 -9.61 2.88 1.58
N HIS A 18 -9.56 2.61 0.28
CA HIS A 18 -9.74 3.61 -0.78
C HIS A 18 -11.24 3.86 -0.99
N GLY A 19 -11.71 5.07 -0.68
CA GLY A 19 -13.13 5.42 -0.67
C GLY A 19 -13.84 5.12 -2.00
N PRO A 20 -13.33 5.59 -3.15
CA PRO A 20 -14.00 5.38 -4.44
C PRO A 20 -14.08 3.92 -4.90
N SER A 21 -13.03 3.11 -4.71
CA SER A 21 -13.01 1.72 -5.21
C SER A 21 -13.42 0.69 -4.16
N GLY A 22 -13.49 1.07 -2.88
CA GLY A 22 -13.71 0.15 -1.75
C GLY A 22 -12.54 -0.80 -1.47
N THR A 23 -11.46 -0.71 -2.23
CA THR A 23 -10.30 -1.59 -2.09
C THR A 23 -9.58 -1.34 -0.77
N THR A 24 -9.15 -2.41 -0.12
CA THR A 24 -8.42 -2.36 1.15
C THR A 24 -6.98 -2.81 1.00
N LEU A 25 -6.07 -2.11 1.67
CA LEU A 25 -4.68 -2.51 1.86
C LEU A 25 -4.45 -2.79 3.35
N ILE A 26 -3.76 -3.89 3.64
CA ILE A 26 -3.35 -4.24 5.00
C ILE A 26 -1.84 -4.06 5.08
N THR A 27 -1.38 -3.44 6.16
CA THR A 27 0.05 -3.43 6.50
C THR A 27 0.28 -4.00 7.90
N ASP A 28 1.39 -4.72 8.04
CA ASP A 28 1.88 -5.23 9.32
C ASP A 28 3.29 -4.75 9.57
N ALA A 29 3.64 -4.44 10.81
CA ALA A 29 5.05 -4.44 11.16
C ALA A 29 5.66 -5.83 10.86
N PRO A 30 6.92 -5.89 10.41
CA PRO A 30 7.60 -7.17 10.18
C PRO A 30 7.93 -7.87 11.50
N VAL A 31 8.24 -9.17 11.43
CA VAL A 31 8.43 -10.02 12.63
C VAL A 31 9.62 -9.58 13.49
N ASP A 32 10.68 -9.09 12.86
CA ASP A 32 11.85 -8.50 13.50
C ASP A 32 11.53 -7.19 14.26
N ASN A 33 10.41 -6.54 13.95
CA ASN A 33 9.89 -5.36 14.64
C ASN A 33 8.60 -5.66 15.43
N HIS A 34 8.51 -6.86 15.99
CA HIS A 34 7.43 -7.32 16.87
C HIS A 34 6.03 -7.39 16.23
N GLY A 35 5.95 -7.27 14.90
CA GLY A 35 4.69 -7.38 14.18
C GLY A 35 4.37 -8.81 13.73
N LYS A 36 3.24 -8.95 13.05
CA LYS A 36 2.77 -10.24 12.53
C LYS A 36 3.49 -10.68 11.26
N GLY A 37 3.94 -9.71 10.45
CA GLY A 37 4.57 -10.00 9.15
C GLY A 37 3.70 -10.81 8.18
N GLU A 38 2.36 -10.77 8.31
CA GLU A 38 1.43 -11.54 7.46
C GLU A 38 1.00 -10.74 6.21
N SER A 39 1.40 -9.47 6.11
CA SER A 39 1.17 -8.58 4.97
C SER A 39 2.39 -7.69 4.74
N PHE A 40 2.37 -6.88 3.68
CA PHE A 40 3.38 -5.85 3.40
C PHE A 40 3.62 -4.99 4.63
N SER A 41 4.89 -4.69 4.92
CA SER A 41 5.17 -3.63 5.89
C SER A 41 4.85 -2.26 5.31
N PRO A 42 4.64 -1.23 6.15
CA PRO A 42 4.51 0.14 5.66
C PRO A 42 5.68 0.55 4.75
N THR A 43 6.91 0.10 5.03
CA THR A 43 8.09 0.37 4.20
C THR A 43 8.06 -0.38 2.87
N ASP A 44 7.65 -1.65 2.86
CA ASP A 44 7.51 -2.42 1.61
C ASP A 44 6.44 -1.80 0.71
N LEU A 45 5.35 -1.31 1.30
CA LEU A 45 4.28 -0.66 0.57
C LEU A 45 4.75 0.66 -0.06
N VAL A 46 5.59 1.45 0.62
CA VAL A 46 6.19 2.66 0.04
C VAL A 46 7.08 2.33 -1.16
N ALA A 47 7.97 1.34 -1.01
CA ALA A 47 8.85 0.90 -2.11
C ALA A 47 8.03 0.39 -3.31
N THR A 48 7.02 -0.42 -3.03
CA THR A 48 6.10 -0.97 -4.04
C THR A 48 5.31 0.14 -4.75
N ALA A 49 4.80 1.12 -4.00
CA ALA A 49 4.04 2.25 -4.56
C ALA A 49 4.91 3.09 -5.51
N LEU A 50 6.18 3.33 -5.16
CA LEU A 50 7.11 4.03 -6.04
C LEU A 50 7.35 3.25 -7.34
N GLY A 51 7.67 1.95 -7.24
CA GLY A 51 7.89 1.10 -8.41
C GLY A 51 6.65 1.02 -9.32
N ALA A 52 5.47 0.83 -8.73
CA ALA A 52 4.20 0.82 -9.46
C ALA A 52 3.94 2.16 -10.17
N CYS A 53 4.19 3.29 -9.51
CA CYS A 53 4.07 4.61 -10.12
C CYS A 53 4.96 4.76 -11.36
N MET A 54 6.23 4.37 -11.26
CA MET A 54 7.16 4.41 -12.39
C MET A 54 6.70 3.51 -13.55
N MET A 55 6.25 2.28 -13.26
CA MET A 55 5.74 1.36 -14.27
C MET A 55 4.49 1.89 -14.97
N THR A 56 3.55 2.50 -14.24
CA THR A 56 2.37 3.13 -14.83
C THR A 56 2.75 4.30 -15.74
N ILE A 57 3.71 5.14 -15.34
CA ILE A 57 4.22 6.23 -16.20
C ILE A 57 4.85 5.66 -17.47
N MET A 58 5.68 4.63 -17.36
CA MET A 58 6.28 3.97 -18.53
C MET A 58 5.22 3.39 -19.47
N GLY A 59 4.16 2.76 -18.94
CA GLY A 59 3.03 2.27 -19.73
C GLY A 59 2.30 3.39 -20.48
N ILE A 60 2.03 4.51 -19.82
CA ILE A 60 1.42 5.70 -20.45
C ILE A 60 2.29 6.23 -21.60
N VAL A 61 3.62 6.23 -21.43
CA VAL A 61 4.54 6.65 -22.50
C VAL A 61 4.54 5.65 -23.66
N ALA A 62 4.54 4.35 -23.36
CA ALA A 62 4.51 3.30 -24.38
C ALA A 62 3.24 3.35 -25.24
N GLU A 63 2.06 3.62 -24.66
CA GLU A 63 0.79 3.73 -25.41
C GLU A 63 0.70 4.96 -26.32
N ARG A 64 1.53 5.99 -26.10
CA ARG A 64 1.57 7.19 -26.95
C ARG A 64 2.36 6.99 -28.24
N HIS A 65 3.09 5.88 -28.35
CA HIS A 65 3.97 5.53 -29.47
C HIS A 65 3.53 4.21 -30.11
#